data_AF-A0A9W6EVG6-F1
#
_entry.id   AF-A0A9W6EVG6-F1
#
_cell.length_a   1.000
_cell.length_b   1.000
_cell.length_c   1.000
_cell.angle_alpha   90.00
_cell.angle_beta   90.00
_cell.angle_gamma   90.00
#
_symmetry.space_group_name_H-M   'P 1'
#
loop_
_entity.id
_entity.type
_entity.pdbx_description
1 polymer ?
#
loop_
_entity_poly.entity_id
_entity_poly.type
_entity_poly.pdbx_seq_one_letter_code
_entity_poly.pdbx_strand_id
1 'polypeptide(L)'
;MKVDNIYLPDFLIVGAPKCGTTSIATTLQKHSEIFIPARKECRFFSNMDPIFKGVGDEVTNEAIIKDLNHYLSLFDKSKPNQKLGDASVEYLLYYENTIESIKKYYPKDKYPKIIIVLRDPTKRAFSAYMHLIRDSRETKTFKEALLLEEKRKEEHYDFLWRYKEQGLYSKQVIPFMENFDTSVLFYDDFKDDPETFYKGLIDFIGVEEEEELDYGIRYNISGVPKNELLQKVLEKAVFPREIKQYVPEKVRSFLVERKERMKDKNLKKVGVPLEEKKYLQEYFKEDILKLSKVVSRDLSNWLK
;
A
#
# COMPACT_ATOMS: atom_id res chain seq x y z
N MET A 1 -13.82 -13.93 -13.48
CA MET A 1 -14.84 -14.72 -14.23
C MET A 1 -16.18 -13.99 -14.22
N LYS A 2 -16.91 -13.95 -15.36
CA LYS A 2 -18.07 -13.08 -15.62
C LYS A 2 -19.28 -13.36 -14.71
N VAL A 3 -19.69 -12.34 -13.96
CA VAL A 3 -21.10 -12.09 -13.64
C VAL A 3 -21.49 -10.93 -14.55
N ASP A 4 -22.38 -11.15 -15.52
CA ASP A 4 -22.99 -10.10 -16.36
C ASP A 4 -22.05 -9.05 -17.01
N ASN A 5 -20.99 -9.51 -17.71
CA ASN A 5 -20.01 -8.66 -18.45
C ASN A 5 -19.11 -7.76 -17.59
N ILE A 6 -18.98 -8.08 -16.30
CA ILE A 6 -18.19 -7.31 -15.35
C ILE A 6 -16.97 -8.12 -14.89
N TYR A 7 -15.78 -7.53 -14.95
CA TYR A 7 -14.54 -8.17 -14.53
C TYR A 7 -14.10 -7.68 -13.14
N LEU A 8 -14.40 -8.48 -12.11
CA LEU A 8 -13.79 -8.31 -10.79
C LEU A 8 -12.31 -8.75 -10.83
N PRO A 9 -11.43 -8.15 -10.00
CA PRO A 9 -10.04 -8.57 -9.88
C PRO A 9 -9.89 -10.07 -9.56
N ASP A 10 -8.89 -10.70 -10.14
CA ASP A 10 -8.47 -12.07 -9.81
C ASP A 10 -7.57 -12.11 -8.56
N PHE A 11 -6.90 -10.99 -8.22
CA PHE A 11 -6.12 -10.87 -7.00
C PHE A 11 -6.21 -9.47 -6.36
N LEU A 12 -6.00 -9.41 -5.05
CA LEU A 12 -5.99 -8.17 -4.28
C LEU A 12 -4.70 -8.05 -3.47
N ILE A 13 -3.94 -6.97 -3.65
CA ILE A 13 -2.83 -6.59 -2.77
C ILE A 13 -3.43 -5.74 -1.65
N VAL A 14 -3.77 -6.39 -0.54
CA VAL A 14 -4.61 -5.80 0.51
C VAL A 14 -3.84 -4.95 1.52
N GLY A 15 -2.50 -4.98 1.49
CA GLY A 15 -1.69 -4.27 2.47
C GLY A 15 -0.30 -4.87 2.63
N ALA A 16 0.47 -4.44 3.62
CA ALA A 16 0.19 -3.31 4.51
C ALA A 16 0.75 -1.99 3.95
N PRO A 17 0.22 -0.83 4.35
CA PRO A 17 0.76 0.46 3.95
C PRO A 17 2.20 0.60 4.42
N LYS A 18 3.02 1.22 3.56
CA LYS A 18 4.46 1.46 3.78
C LYS A 18 5.33 0.18 3.80
N CYS A 19 4.81 -0.91 3.20
CA CYS A 19 5.51 -2.17 2.96
C CYS A 19 5.93 -2.39 1.49
N GLY A 20 6.03 -1.32 0.68
CA GLY A 20 6.53 -1.43 -0.70
C GLY A 20 5.49 -1.84 -1.75
N THR A 21 4.22 -1.99 -1.37
CA THR A 21 3.10 -2.38 -2.25
C THR A 21 3.01 -1.54 -3.53
N THR A 22 3.29 -0.23 -3.49
CA THR A 22 3.31 0.59 -4.71
C THR A 22 4.38 0.14 -5.70
N SER A 23 5.58 -0.22 -5.23
CA SER A 23 6.64 -0.72 -6.11
C SER A 23 6.23 -2.06 -6.72
N ILE A 24 5.74 -2.96 -5.86
CA ILE A 24 5.25 -4.29 -6.24
C ILE A 24 4.17 -4.18 -7.32
N ALA A 25 3.12 -3.40 -7.08
CA ALA A 25 2.06 -3.19 -8.06
C ALA A 25 2.56 -2.52 -9.35
N THR A 26 3.53 -1.61 -9.28
CA THR A 26 4.11 -0.99 -10.49
C THR A 26 4.92 -1.98 -11.32
N THR A 27 5.65 -2.89 -10.68
CA THR A 27 6.40 -3.92 -11.37
C THR A 27 5.45 -4.95 -12.00
N LEU A 28 4.43 -5.41 -11.26
CA LEU A 28 3.40 -6.30 -11.80
C LEU A 28 2.64 -5.68 -12.99
N GLN A 29 2.41 -4.36 -12.98
CA GLN A 29 1.80 -3.63 -14.11
C GLN A 29 2.57 -3.74 -15.44
N LYS A 30 3.85 -4.13 -15.39
CA LYS A 30 4.68 -4.30 -16.59
C LYS A 30 4.57 -5.68 -17.21
N HIS A 31 4.08 -6.66 -16.45
CA HIS A 31 3.92 -8.03 -16.91
C HIS A 31 2.79 -8.09 -17.94
N SER A 32 3.03 -8.74 -19.08
CA SER A 32 2.08 -8.75 -20.20
C SER A 32 0.75 -9.44 -19.86
N GLU A 33 0.77 -10.40 -18.93
CA GLU A 33 -0.39 -11.16 -18.44
C GLU A 33 -1.08 -10.54 -17.22
N ILE A 34 -0.63 -9.38 -16.72
CA ILE A 34 -1.25 -8.74 -15.55
C ILE A 34 -1.78 -7.37 -15.94
N PHE A 35 -2.98 -7.06 -15.45
CA PHE A 35 -3.55 -5.72 -15.52
C PHE A 35 -3.91 -5.22 -14.13
N ILE A 36 -3.26 -4.15 -13.70
CA ILE A 36 -3.66 -3.37 -12.52
C ILE A 36 -3.94 -1.95 -13.01
N PRO A 37 -5.10 -1.35 -12.69
CA PRO A 37 -5.42 0.01 -13.11
C PRO A 37 -4.32 1.02 -12.74
N ALA A 38 -4.11 2.03 -13.60
CA ALA A 38 -3.15 3.10 -13.31
C ALA A 38 -3.53 3.87 -12.03
N ARG A 39 -4.83 3.99 -11.74
CA ARG A 39 -5.34 4.45 -10.45
C ARG A 39 -5.21 3.31 -9.44
N LYS A 40 -4.24 3.43 -8.54
CA LYS A 40 -4.08 2.55 -7.37
C LYS A 40 -4.90 3.10 -6.21
N GLU A 41 -5.02 2.32 -5.14
CA GLU A 41 -5.78 2.69 -3.95
C GLU A 41 -7.23 3.03 -4.33
N CYS A 42 -7.92 2.07 -4.96
CA CYS A 42 -9.33 2.19 -5.34
C CYS A 42 -10.25 2.25 -4.11
N ARG A 43 -9.83 1.60 -3.02
CA ARG A 43 -10.49 1.58 -1.70
C ARG A 43 -11.89 0.97 -1.67
N PHE A 44 -12.33 0.34 -2.75
CA PHE A 44 -13.70 -0.13 -2.94
C PHE A 44 -14.13 -1.16 -1.90
N PHE A 45 -13.33 -2.21 -1.68
CA PHE A 45 -13.69 -3.27 -0.74
C PHE A 45 -13.55 -2.87 0.73
N SER A 46 -12.81 -1.81 1.05
CA SER A 46 -12.59 -1.38 2.45
C SER A 46 -13.89 -1.04 3.15
N ASN A 47 -14.89 -0.58 2.37
CA ASN A 47 -16.14 -0.01 2.85
C ASN A 47 -15.91 0.94 4.05
N MET A 48 -14.82 1.70 3.99
CA MET A 48 -14.43 2.64 5.05
C MET A 48 -15.33 3.88 5.05
N ASP A 49 -15.30 4.61 6.16
CA ASP A 49 -15.97 5.91 6.26
C ASP A 49 -15.46 6.84 5.13
N PRO A 50 -16.36 7.49 4.37
CA PRO A 50 -15.95 8.46 3.34
C PRO A 50 -15.31 9.74 3.87
N ILE A 51 -15.49 10.08 5.16
CA ILE A 51 -15.17 11.42 5.67
C ILE A 51 -14.18 11.30 6.83
N PHE A 52 -12.91 11.42 6.48
CA PHE A 52 -11.82 11.64 7.42
C PHE A 52 -11.57 13.12 7.64
N LYS A 53 -11.15 13.48 8.86
CA LYS A 53 -11.04 14.88 9.34
C LYS A 53 -9.61 15.30 9.69
N GLY A 54 -8.63 14.41 9.50
CA GLY A 54 -7.24 14.73 9.73
C GLY A 54 -6.68 15.68 8.68
N VAL A 55 -5.57 16.32 9.02
CA VAL A 55 -4.91 17.29 8.13
C VAL A 55 -4.48 16.61 6.83
N GLY A 56 -5.03 17.05 5.69
CA GLY A 56 -4.69 16.50 4.37
C GLY A 56 -5.40 15.18 4.05
N ASP A 57 -6.36 14.74 4.88
CA ASP A 57 -7.13 13.52 4.64
C ASP A 57 -8.14 13.68 3.50
N GLU A 58 -8.37 14.89 2.99
CA GLU A 58 -9.25 15.16 1.84
C GLU A 58 -8.79 14.37 0.61
N VAL A 59 -7.48 14.16 0.46
CA VAL A 59 -6.90 13.31 -0.59
C VAL A 59 -7.40 11.87 -0.49
N THR A 60 -7.52 11.34 0.73
CA THR A 60 -8.09 10.02 0.97
C THR A 60 -9.59 10.02 0.68
N ASN A 61 -10.32 11.02 1.18
CA ASN A 61 -11.77 11.16 0.97
C ASN A 61 -12.14 11.20 -0.53
N GLU A 62 -11.40 11.96 -1.33
CA GLU A 62 -11.61 12.08 -2.78
C GLU A 62 -11.23 10.79 -3.55
N ALA A 63 -10.35 9.97 -2.98
CA ALA A 63 -9.87 8.75 -3.63
C ALA A 63 -10.83 7.56 -3.50
N ILE A 64 -11.73 7.54 -2.50
CA ILE A 64 -12.62 6.41 -2.21
C ILE A 64 -13.64 6.20 -3.34
N ILE A 65 -13.66 5.00 -3.92
CA ILE A 65 -14.67 4.59 -4.88
C ILE A 65 -15.74 3.77 -4.15
N LYS A 66 -17.01 4.19 -4.26
CA LYS A 66 -18.16 3.50 -3.64
C LYS A 66 -19.10 2.85 -4.65
N ASP A 67 -19.12 3.39 -5.86
CA ASP A 67 -19.97 2.89 -6.92
C ASP A 67 -19.31 1.69 -7.59
N LEU A 68 -20.04 0.58 -7.64
CA LEU A 68 -19.54 -0.67 -8.23
C LEU A 68 -19.23 -0.48 -9.72
N ASN A 69 -20.09 0.21 -10.49
CA ASN A 69 -19.84 0.40 -11.92
C ASN A 69 -18.59 1.23 -12.18
N HIS A 70 -18.36 2.29 -11.42
CA HIS A 70 -17.13 3.08 -11.46
C HIS A 70 -15.91 2.22 -11.12
N TYR A 71 -15.99 1.40 -10.06
CA TYR A 71 -14.89 0.49 -9.69
C TYR A 71 -14.54 -0.46 -10.85
N LEU A 72 -15.54 -1.06 -11.47
CA LEU A 72 -15.36 -2.03 -12.55
C LEU A 72 -14.86 -1.39 -13.84
N SER A 73 -15.27 -0.15 -14.13
CA SER A 73 -14.78 0.61 -15.30
C SER A 73 -13.28 0.85 -15.29
N LEU A 74 -12.62 0.74 -14.12
CA LEU A 74 -11.16 0.81 -14.03
C LEU A 74 -10.45 -0.32 -14.78
N PHE A 75 -11.17 -1.42 -15.03
CA PHE A 75 -10.65 -2.63 -15.68
C PHE A 75 -10.99 -2.70 -17.19
N ASP A 76 -11.71 -1.72 -17.75
CA ASP A 76 -12.15 -1.72 -19.16
C ASP A 76 -11.01 -1.79 -20.18
N LYS A 77 -9.80 -1.38 -19.79
CA LYS A 77 -8.60 -1.42 -20.63
C LYS A 77 -7.82 -2.73 -20.55
N SER A 78 -8.29 -3.69 -19.78
CA SER A 78 -7.66 -5.01 -19.69
C SER A 78 -7.82 -5.81 -20.99
N LYS A 79 -6.85 -6.68 -21.26
CA LYS A 79 -6.91 -7.64 -22.38
C LYS A 79 -7.54 -8.96 -21.91
N PRO A 80 -8.18 -9.74 -22.80
CA PRO A 80 -8.92 -10.95 -22.42
C PRO A 80 -8.19 -12.01 -21.58
N ASN A 81 -6.86 -12.08 -21.68
CA ASN A 81 -6.06 -13.10 -20.99
C ASN A 81 -5.32 -12.54 -19.75
N GLN A 82 -5.51 -11.27 -19.41
CA GLN A 82 -4.81 -10.68 -18.27
C GLN A 82 -5.49 -11.03 -16.94
N LYS A 83 -4.69 -11.36 -15.92
CA LYS A 83 -5.12 -11.39 -14.53
C LYS A 83 -5.30 -9.97 -14.02
N LEU A 84 -6.46 -9.71 -13.45
CA LEU A 84 -6.83 -8.38 -12.97
C LEU A 84 -6.44 -8.23 -11.50
N GLY A 85 -5.80 -7.11 -11.15
CA GLY A 85 -5.40 -6.82 -9.78
C GLY A 85 -5.89 -5.47 -9.28
N ASP A 86 -6.24 -5.42 -7.99
CA ASP A 86 -6.40 -4.17 -7.24
C ASP A 86 -5.37 -4.12 -6.10
N ALA A 87 -4.84 -2.93 -5.84
CA ALA A 87 -3.88 -2.67 -4.78
C ALA A 87 -4.36 -1.48 -3.95
N SER A 88 -5.01 -1.79 -2.83
CA SER A 88 -5.48 -0.82 -1.84
C SER A 88 -5.04 -1.28 -0.46
N VAL A 89 -4.09 -0.56 0.13
CA VAL A 89 -3.29 -1.06 1.27
C VAL A 89 -4.03 -1.11 2.59
N GLU A 90 -5.10 -0.35 2.71
CA GLU A 90 -5.94 -0.27 3.89
C GLU A 90 -6.92 -1.44 4.02
N TYR A 91 -7.13 -2.22 2.97
CA TYR A 91 -7.95 -3.44 3.00
C TYR A 91 -7.53 -4.36 4.16
N LEU A 92 -6.24 -4.43 4.48
CA LEU A 92 -5.71 -5.19 5.61
C LEU A 92 -6.15 -4.63 6.96
N LEU A 93 -6.14 -3.30 7.14
CA LEU A 93 -6.57 -2.68 8.40
C LEU A 93 -8.08 -2.84 8.60
N TYR A 94 -8.85 -2.66 7.53
CA TYR A 94 -10.31 -2.81 7.51
C TYR A 94 -10.71 -4.24 7.14
N TYR A 95 -10.00 -5.25 7.65
CA TYR A 95 -10.16 -6.64 7.24
C TYR A 95 -11.60 -7.15 7.38
N GLU A 96 -12.32 -6.79 8.44
CA GLU A 96 -13.71 -7.24 8.66
C GLU A 96 -14.62 -6.80 7.52
N ASN A 97 -14.67 -5.48 7.28
CA ASN A 97 -15.45 -4.88 6.19
C ASN A 97 -14.97 -5.36 4.81
N THR A 98 -13.66 -5.56 4.64
CA THR A 98 -13.08 -6.01 3.39
C THR A 98 -13.47 -7.44 3.06
N ILE A 99 -13.34 -8.35 4.02
CA ILE A 99 -13.73 -9.76 3.86
C ILE A 99 -15.24 -9.84 3.57
N GLU A 100 -16.07 -9.09 4.29
CA GLU A 100 -17.52 -9.02 4.03
C GLU A 100 -17.81 -8.53 2.61
N SER A 101 -17.15 -7.44 2.19
CA SER A 101 -17.35 -6.85 0.86
C SER A 101 -16.89 -7.80 -0.25
N ILE A 102 -15.77 -8.50 -0.10
CA ILE A 102 -15.33 -9.52 -1.05
C ILE A 102 -16.39 -10.62 -1.15
N LYS A 103 -16.84 -11.17 -0.02
CA LYS A 103 -17.86 -12.23 0.01
C LYS A 103 -19.21 -11.81 -0.59
N LYS A 104 -19.54 -10.52 -0.52
CA LYS A 104 -20.74 -9.95 -1.11
C LYS A 104 -20.69 -9.92 -2.64
N TYR A 105 -19.55 -9.54 -3.22
CA TYR A 105 -19.44 -9.32 -4.67
C TYR A 105 -18.92 -10.52 -5.45
N TYR A 106 -18.14 -11.39 -4.82
CA TYR A 106 -17.60 -12.58 -5.48
C TYR A 106 -18.45 -13.82 -5.22
N PRO A 107 -18.64 -14.70 -6.22
CA PRO A 107 -19.22 -16.01 -5.96
C PRO A 107 -18.23 -16.86 -5.14
N LYS A 108 -18.79 -17.73 -4.29
CA LYS A 108 -18.07 -18.45 -3.22
C LYS A 108 -16.90 -19.31 -3.71
N ASP A 109 -16.94 -19.76 -4.96
CA ASP A 109 -15.94 -20.60 -5.61
C ASP A 109 -14.90 -19.81 -6.41
N LYS A 110 -14.96 -18.47 -6.42
CA LYS A 110 -14.10 -17.59 -7.23
C LYS A 110 -13.64 -16.35 -6.48
N TYR A 111 -13.34 -16.50 -5.20
CA TYR A 111 -12.69 -15.43 -4.46
C TYR A 111 -11.34 -15.06 -5.08
N PRO A 112 -10.94 -13.78 -4.99
CA PRO A 112 -9.64 -13.37 -5.46
C PRO A 112 -8.54 -13.97 -4.58
N LYS A 113 -7.36 -14.16 -5.16
CA LYS A 113 -6.16 -14.44 -4.38
C LYS A 113 -5.78 -13.21 -3.55
N ILE A 114 -5.40 -13.41 -2.30
CA ILE A 114 -5.06 -12.31 -1.39
C ILE A 114 -3.54 -12.25 -1.23
N ILE A 115 -2.97 -11.07 -1.45
CA ILE A 115 -1.53 -10.82 -1.30
C ILE A 115 -1.35 -9.80 -0.17
N ILE A 116 -0.59 -10.19 0.85
CA ILE A 116 -0.25 -9.36 2.01
C ILE A 116 1.26 -9.18 2.04
N VAL A 117 1.73 -7.94 2.07
CA VAL A 117 3.15 -7.59 2.17
C VAL A 117 3.41 -6.95 3.53
N LEU A 118 4.21 -7.61 4.36
CA LEU A 118 4.51 -7.19 5.72
C LEU A 118 5.93 -6.64 5.84
N ARG A 119 6.11 -5.75 6.81
CA ARG A 119 7.40 -5.15 7.16
C ARG A 119 7.47 -5.08 8.67
N ASP A 120 8.68 -5.11 9.23
CA ASP A 120 8.97 -4.73 10.61
C ASP A 120 8.03 -3.57 11.05
N PRO A 121 7.10 -3.82 12.00
CA PRO A 121 6.01 -2.89 12.30
C PRO A 121 6.53 -1.58 12.91
N THR A 122 7.71 -1.61 13.54
CA THR A 122 8.40 -0.41 14.05
C THR A 122 8.89 0.46 12.89
N LYS A 123 9.53 -0.15 11.89
CA LYS A 123 9.98 0.57 10.68
C LYS A 123 8.79 1.02 9.82
N ARG A 124 7.69 0.26 9.80
CA ARG A 124 6.45 0.62 9.10
C ARG A 124 5.79 1.85 9.74
N ALA A 125 5.64 1.87 11.06
CA ALA A 125 5.11 3.00 11.82
C ALA A 125 5.90 4.28 11.56
N PHE A 126 7.24 4.20 11.65
CA PHE A 126 8.10 5.36 11.39
C PHE A 126 8.03 5.81 9.92
N SER A 127 7.89 4.87 8.97
CA SER A 127 7.70 5.19 7.55
C SER A 127 6.37 5.92 7.29
N ALA A 128 5.31 5.59 8.03
CA ALA A 128 4.02 6.29 7.96
C ALA A 128 4.13 7.70 8.57
N TYR A 129 4.78 7.84 9.73
CA TYR A 129 5.10 9.15 10.31
C TYR A 129 5.89 10.03 9.33
N MET A 130 6.96 9.49 8.74
CA MET A 130 7.78 10.20 7.77
C MET A 130 7.02 10.58 6.50
N HIS A 131 6.02 9.79 6.10
CA HIS A 131 5.11 10.12 5.00
C HIS A 131 4.32 11.39 5.33
N LEU A 132 3.72 11.45 6.51
CA LEU A 132 2.92 12.59 6.95
C LEU A 132 3.77 13.85 7.17
N ILE A 133 4.99 13.71 7.69
CA ILE A 133 5.96 14.82 7.78
C ILE A 133 6.30 15.35 6.38
N ARG A 134 6.64 14.46 5.45
CA ARG A 134 7.01 14.84 4.07
C ARG A 134 5.89 15.64 3.42
N ASP A 135 4.65 15.20 3.57
CA ASP A 135 3.47 15.82 2.97
C ASP A 135 2.96 17.02 3.79
N SER A 136 3.73 17.50 4.79
CA SER A 136 3.38 18.63 5.67
C SER A 136 2.07 18.46 6.45
N ARG A 137 1.65 17.21 6.69
CA ARG A 137 0.44 16.85 7.46
C ARG A 137 0.76 16.76 8.95
N GLU A 138 1.88 16.14 9.29
CA GLU A 138 2.34 15.99 10.67
C GLU A 138 3.32 17.11 11.05
N THR A 139 3.21 17.60 12.28
CA THR A 139 4.13 18.60 12.85
C THR A 139 4.68 18.19 14.21
N LYS A 140 4.13 17.12 14.81
CA LYS A 140 4.55 16.59 16.11
C LYS A 140 5.79 15.73 15.95
N THR A 141 6.53 15.56 17.04
CA THR A 141 7.60 14.55 17.10
C THR A 141 7.02 13.14 16.98
N PHE A 142 7.84 12.15 16.61
CA PHE A 142 7.37 10.77 16.48
C PHE A 142 6.78 10.24 17.79
N LYS A 143 7.42 10.51 18.93
CA LYS A 143 6.90 10.18 20.27
C LYS A 143 5.52 10.76 20.52
N GLU A 144 5.33 12.05 20.29
CA GLU A 144 4.02 12.71 20.46
C GLU A 144 2.97 12.14 19.49
N ALA A 145 3.35 11.89 18.24
CA ALA A 145 2.46 11.33 17.23
C ALA A 145 1.94 9.92 17.62
N LEU A 146 2.80 9.07 18.19
CA LEU A 146 2.43 7.76 18.73
C LEU A 146 1.45 7.85 19.92
N LEU A 147 1.57 8.88 20.74
CA LEU A 147 0.67 9.12 21.89
C LEU A 147 -0.69 9.70 21.45
N LEU A 148 -0.72 10.46 20.37
CA LEU A 148 -1.93 11.08 19.83
C LEU A 148 -2.81 10.14 18.99
N GLU A 149 -2.33 8.93 18.69
CA GLU A 149 -3.01 8.00 17.77
C GLU A 149 -4.46 7.69 18.15
N GLU A 150 -4.72 7.31 19.40
CA GLU A 150 -6.09 6.96 19.84
C GLU A 150 -7.03 8.16 19.76
N LYS A 151 -6.56 9.33 20.22
CA LYS A 151 -7.31 10.58 20.11
C LYS A 151 -7.61 10.93 18.66
N ARG A 152 -6.63 10.82 17.76
CA ARG A 152 -6.81 11.09 16.31
C ARG A 152 -7.80 10.11 15.68
N LYS A 153 -7.79 8.84 16.11
CA LYS A 153 -8.77 7.84 15.68
C LYS A 153 -10.19 8.22 16.12
N GLU A 154 -10.38 8.66 17.37
CA GLU A 154 -11.65 9.19 17.89
C GLU A 154 -12.10 10.45 17.15
N GLU A 155 -11.17 11.32 16.76
CA GLU A 155 -11.40 12.51 15.95
C GLU A 155 -11.62 12.20 14.45
N HIS A 156 -11.69 10.91 14.07
CA HIS A 156 -11.88 10.42 12.70
C HIS A 156 -10.78 10.83 11.71
N TYR A 157 -9.52 10.76 12.13
CA TYR A 157 -8.37 10.84 11.22
C TYR A 157 -8.25 9.55 10.40
N ASP A 158 -7.70 9.66 9.20
CA ASP A 158 -7.50 8.54 8.28
C ASP A 158 -6.56 7.46 8.85
N PHE A 159 -6.55 6.30 8.18
CA PHE A 159 -5.79 5.15 8.61
C PHE A 159 -4.27 5.40 8.67
N LEU A 160 -3.71 6.32 7.89
CA LEU A 160 -2.26 6.55 7.84
C LEU A 160 -1.73 7.11 9.16
N TRP A 161 -2.57 7.81 9.92
CA TRP A 161 -2.27 8.31 11.28
C TRP A 161 -2.22 7.23 12.36
N ARG A 162 -2.64 6.00 12.04
CA ARG A 162 -2.74 4.89 12.99
C ARG A 162 -1.46 4.07 13.05
N TYR A 163 -0.40 4.66 13.62
CA TYR A 163 0.96 4.12 13.58
C TYR A 163 1.13 2.76 14.28
N LYS A 164 0.46 2.54 15.41
CA LYS A 164 0.50 1.31 16.18
C LYS A 164 -0.51 0.31 15.64
N GLU A 165 -1.77 0.72 15.46
CA GLU A 165 -2.86 -0.19 15.13
C GLU A 165 -2.58 -1.00 13.85
N GLN A 166 -2.08 -0.33 12.81
CA GLN A 166 -1.74 -0.98 11.53
C GLN A 166 -0.58 -1.99 11.65
N GLY A 167 0.27 -1.88 12.67
CA GLY A 167 1.39 -2.79 12.91
C GLY A 167 1.01 -4.05 13.70
N LEU A 168 -0.23 -4.12 14.23
CA LEU A 168 -0.77 -5.32 14.87
C LEU A 168 -1.28 -6.27 13.80
N TYR A 169 -0.37 -6.96 13.11
CA TYR A 169 -0.68 -7.74 11.91
C TYR A 169 -1.43 -9.03 12.25
N SER A 170 -1.21 -9.67 13.39
CA SER A 170 -1.81 -10.99 13.65
C SER A 170 -3.35 -10.95 13.58
N LYS A 171 -3.98 -9.91 14.14
CA LYS A 171 -5.43 -9.72 14.10
C LYS A 171 -5.97 -9.43 12.68
N GLN A 172 -5.13 -8.90 11.80
CA GLN A 172 -5.49 -8.51 10.44
C GLN A 172 -5.26 -9.65 9.44
N VAL A 173 -4.15 -10.38 9.57
CA VAL A 173 -3.71 -11.42 8.61
C VAL A 173 -4.50 -12.71 8.77
N ILE A 174 -4.72 -13.17 10.00
CA ILE A 174 -5.38 -14.45 10.28
C ILE A 174 -6.76 -14.52 9.60
N PRO A 175 -7.65 -13.50 9.71
CA PRO A 175 -8.95 -13.56 9.07
C PRO A 175 -8.89 -13.68 7.54
N PHE A 176 -7.91 -13.08 6.86
CA PHE A 176 -7.76 -13.29 5.42
C PHE A 176 -7.37 -14.74 5.11
N MET A 177 -6.39 -15.29 5.83
CA MET A 177 -5.94 -16.68 5.64
C MET A 177 -7.04 -17.71 5.92
N GLU A 178 -7.94 -17.44 6.86
CA GLU A 178 -9.06 -18.31 7.19
C GLU A 178 -10.18 -18.29 6.12
N ASN A 179 -10.23 -17.25 5.28
CA ASN A 179 -11.34 -17.02 4.36
C ASN A 179 -10.96 -17.16 2.88
N PHE A 180 -9.69 -16.94 2.52
CA PHE A 180 -9.24 -16.86 1.14
C PHE A 180 -7.84 -17.48 0.96
N ASP A 181 -7.56 -17.90 -0.28
CA ASP A 181 -6.21 -18.28 -0.69
C ASP A 181 -5.28 -17.06 -0.56
N THR A 182 -4.32 -17.12 0.37
CA THR A 182 -3.58 -15.96 0.85
C THR A 182 -2.08 -16.22 0.84
N SER A 183 -1.32 -15.33 0.18
CA SER A 183 0.14 -15.29 0.23
C SER A 183 0.61 -14.13 1.11
N VAL A 184 1.38 -14.47 2.15
CA VAL A 184 2.00 -13.51 3.06
C VAL A 184 3.48 -13.36 2.72
N LEU A 185 3.83 -12.20 2.20
CA LEU A 185 5.15 -11.85 1.71
C LEU A 185 5.82 -10.80 2.62
N PHE A 186 7.13 -10.68 2.52
CA PHE A 186 7.92 -9.82 3.40
C PHE A 186 8.71 -8.78 2.60
N TYR A 187 8.63 -7.53 3.05
CA TYR A 187 9.35 -6.40 2.45
C TYR A 187 10.87 -6.59 2.45
N ASP A 188 11.40 -7.30 3.45
CA ASP A 188 12.83 -7.59 3.53
C ASP A 188 13.26 -8.53 2.38
N ASP A 189 12.43 -9.52 1.99
CA ASP A 189 12.72 -10.39 0.84
C ASP A 189 12.67 -9.61 -0.47
N PHE A 190 11.64 -8.79 -0.66
CA PHE A 190 11.57 -7.86 -1.79
C PHE A 190 12.82 -6.95 -1.86
N LYS A 191 13.38 -6.59 -0.71
CA LYS A 191 14.56 -5.72 -0.64
C LYS A 191 15.87 -6.49 -0.90
N ASP A 192 15.97 -7.72 -0.45
CA ASP A 192 17.24 -8.44 -0.41
C ASP A 192 17.38 -9.42 -1.59
N ASP A 193 16.28 -9.99 -2.07
CA ASP A 193 16.19 -10.87 -3.24
C ASP A 193 14.88 -10.65 -4.03
N PRO A 194 14.79 -9.54 -4.80
CA PRO A 194 13.58 -9.20 -5.54
C PRO A 194 13.22 -10.25 -6.60
N GLU A 195 14.20 -10.94 -7.19
CA GLU A 195 13.94 -11.93 -8.24
C GLU A 195 13.15 -13.12 -7.69
N THR A 196 13.63 -13.75 -6.62
CA THR A 196 12.90 -14.85 -5.95
C THR A 196 11.54 -14.38 -5.42
N PHE A 197 11.47 -13.16 -4.89
CA PHE A 197 10.22 -12.57 -4.41
C PHE A 197 9.16 -12.49 -5.52
N TYR A 198 9.51 -11.95 -6.69
CA TYR A 198 8.54 -11.80 -7.78
C TYR A 198 8.22 -13.12 -8.46
N LYS A 199 9.18 -14.04 -8.59
CA LYS A 199 8.92 -15.41 -9.09
C LYS A 199 7.83 -16.10 -8.27
N GLY A 200 7.97 -16.10 -6.95
CA GLY A 200 6.95 -16.68 -6.05
C GLY A 200 5.61 -15.94 -6.10
N LEU A 201 5.63 -14.62 -6.27
CA LEU A 201 4.41 -13.81 -6.41
C LEU A 201 3.68 -14.07 -7.73
N ILE A 202 4.41 -14.19 -8.85
CA ILE A 202 3.87 -14.49 -10.18
C ILE A 202 3.28 -15.90 -10.22
N ASP A 203 4.01 -16.89 -9.69
CA ASP A 203 3.51 -18.26 -9.51
C ASP A 203 2.24 -18.29 -8.66
N PHE A 204 2.26 -17.57 -7.52
CA PHE A 204 1.07 -17.45 -6.68
C PHE A 204 -0.09 -16.78 -7.42
N ILE A 205 0.12 -15.76 -8.26
CA ILE A 205 -0.96 -15.17 -9.08
C ILE A 205 -1.45 -16.19 -10.12
N GLY A 206 -0.56 -17.01 -10.66
CA GLY A 206 -0.85 -18.03 -11.67
C GLY A 206 -0.78 -17.46 -13.08
N VAL A 207 0.30 -16.74 -13.39
CA VAL A 207 0.71 -16.33 -14.75
C VAL A 207 2.10 -16.89 -15.05
N GLU A 208 2.49 -16.95 -16.32
CA GLU A 208 3.78 -17.51 -16.71
C GLU A 208 4.92 -16.53 -16.40
N GLU A 209 6.12 -17.06 -16.12
CA GLU A 209 7.30 -16.23 -15.89
C GLU A 209 7.75 -15.55 -17.20
N GLU A 210 8.04 -14.26 -17.14
CA GLU A 210 8.63 -13.52 -18.27
C GLU A 210 10.13 -13.27 -18.05
N GLU A 211 10.94 -13.56 -19.07
CA GLU A 211 12.41 -13.42 -19.02
C GLU A 211 12.89 -11.95 -18.87
N GLU A 212 12.08 -10.95 -19.25
CA GLU A 212 12.50 -9.54 -19.36
C GLU A 212 12.01 -8.62 -18.22
N LEU A 213 11.40 -9.15 -17.15
CA LEU A 213 10.90 -8.31 -16.06
C LEU A 213 12.04 -7.71 -15.22
N ASP A 214 12.18 -6.38 -15.27
CA ASP A 214 13.10 -5.64 -14.38
C ASP A 214 12.53 -5.57 -12.94
N TYR A 215 12.91 -6.56 -12.13
CA TYR A 215 12.54 -6.70 -10.72
C TYR A 215 13.20 -5.65 -9.79
N GLY A 216 14.18 -4.89 -10.27
CA GLY A 216 15.05 -4.03 -9.45
C GLY A 216 14.50 -2.64 -9.11
N ILE A 217 13.38 -2.21 -9.71
CA ILE A 217 12.93 -0.82 -9.59
C ILE A 217 12.18 -0.59 -8.28
N ARG A 218 12.66 0.38 -7.49
CA ARG A 218 12.02 0.85 -6.24
C ARG A 218 11.43 2.24 -6.41
N TYR A 219 10.17 2.38 -6.05
CA TYR A 219 9.44 3.64 -5.99
C TYR A 219 9.13 4.01 -4.53
N ASN A 220 8.91 5.30 -4.24
CA ASN A 220 8.49 5.83 -2.93
C ASN A 220 9.51 5.62 -1.79
N ILE A 221 10.76 6.04 -2.01
CA ILE A 221 11.78 6.01 -0.95
C ILE A 221 11.39 7.01 0.15
N SER A 222 11.21 6.55 1.39
CA SER A 222 10.87 7.40 2.55
C SER A 222 12.09 8.14 3.12
N GLY A 223 11.92 9.39 3.55
CA GLY A 223 12.93 10.16 4.29
C GLY A 223 12.47 11.58 4.66
N VAL A 224 13.35 12.37 5.28
CA VAL A 224 13.11 13.79 5.63
C VAL A 224 13.60 14.68 4.50
N PRO A 225 12.85 15.71 4.06
CA PRO A 225 13.36 16.69 3.11
C PRO A 225 14.63 17.37 3.62
N LYS A 226 15.71 17.36 2.83
CA LYS A 226 16.95 18.10 3.06
C LYS A 226 16.68 19.61 2.94
N ASN A 227 15.74 19.99 2.08
CA ASN A 227 15.29 21.36 1.89
C ASN A 227 13.75 21.41 1.86
N GLU A 228 13.14 22.01 2.89
CA GLU A 228 11.69 22.13 3.03
C GLU A 228 11.06 23.08 2.00
N LEU A 229 11.77 24.14 1.60
CA LEU A 229 11.26 25.09 0.60
C LEU A 229 11.18 24.41 -0.77
N LEU A 230 12.21 23.66 -1.15
CA LEU A 230 12.21 22.84 -2.37
C LEU A 230 11.09 21.80 -2.32
N GLN A 231 10.87 21.16 -1.17
CA GLN A 231 9.77 20.20 -1.00
C GLN A 231 8.41 20.86 -1.25
N LYS A 232 8.14 22.02 -0.63
CA LYS A 232 6.91 22.80 -0.83
C LYS A 232 6.72 23.23 -2.29
N VAL A 233 7.80 23.61 -2.98
CA VAL A 233 7.76 23.95 -4.41
C VAL A 233 7.44 22.71 -5.25
N LEU A 234 8.09 21.58 -4.98
CA LEU A 234 7.83 20.33 -5.71
C LEU A 234 6.40 19.83 -5.45
N GLU A 235 5.84 19.98 -4.26
CA GLU A 235 4.44 19.64 -3.96
C GLU A 235 3.47 20.50 -4.75
N LYS A 236 3.66 21.82 -4.72
CA LYS A 236 2.82 22.80 -5.42
C LYS A 236 3.02 22.84 -6.93
N ALA A 237 4.10 22.27 -7.46
CA ALA A 237 4.37 22.16 -8.89
C ALA A 237 3.42 21.13 -9.52
N VAL A 238 2.15 21.50 -9.66
CA VAL A 238 1.15 20.76 -10.43
C VAL A 238 1.16 21.30 -11.85
N PHE A 239 1.09 20.43 -12.84
CA PHE A 239 0.89 20.85 -14.22
C PHE A 239 -0.45 21.60 -14.33
N PRO A 240 -0.47 22.88 -14.75
CA PRO A 240 -1.71 23.61 -14.93
C PRO A 240 -2.63 22.84 -15.88
N ARG A 241 -3.91 22.73 -15.53
CA ARG A 241 -4.89 21.96 -16.32
C ARG A 241 -4.98 22.48 -17.75
N GLU A 242 -4.69 23.76 -17.98
CA GLU A 242 -4.77 24.42 -19.30
C GLU A 242 -3.71 23.93 -20.29
N ILE A 243 -2.52 23.53 -19.79
CA ILE A 243 -1.37 23.13 -20.63
C ILE A 243 -1.36 21.61 -20.85
N LYS A 244 -2.10 20.87 -20.02
CA LYS A 244 -2.16 19.40 -19.97
C LYS A 244 -2.62 18.74 -21.27
N GLN A 245 -3.37 19.46 -22.11
CA GLN A 245 -3.82 19.00 -23.44
C GLN A 245 -2.77 19.15 -24.55
N TYR A 246 -1.77 20.01 -24.35
CA TYR A 246 -0.73 20.32 -25.34
C TYR A 246 0.58 19.57 -25.10
N VAL A 247 0.69 18.83 -23.98
CA VAL A 247 1.89 18.09 -23.60
C VAL A 247 1.69 16.60 -23.91
N PRO A 248 2.50 16.00 -24.80
CA PRO A 248 2.44 14.57 -25.09
C PRO A 248 2.56 13.71 -23.83
N GLU A 249 1.86 12.57 -23.78
CA GLU A 249 1.85 11.66 -22.63
C GLU A 249 3.27 11.26 -22.19
N LYS A 250 4.17 10.99 -23.14
CA LYS A 250 5.57 10.65 -22.87
C LYS A 250 6.35 11.76 -22.17
N VAL A 251 6.10 13.03 -22.52
CA VAL A 251 6.75 14.18 -21.87
C VAL A 251 6.20 14.37 -20.47
N ARG A 252 4.89 14.15 -20.30
CA ARG A 252 4.23 14.25 -19.01
C ARG A 252 4.69 13.16 -18.04
N SER A 253 4.76 11.90 -18.48
CA SER A 253 5.28 10.81 -17.66
C SER A 253 6.74 11.05 -17.28
N PHE A 254 7.57 11.51 -18.23
CA PHE A 254 8.96 11.89 -17.96
C PHE A 254 9.09 13.00 -16.90
N LEU A 255 8.26 14.04 -16.96
CA LEU A 255 8.31 15.16 -16.01
C LEU A 255 7.79 14.77 -14.63
N VAL A 256 6.73 13.96 -14.56
CA VAL A 256 6.25 13.37 -13.30
C VAL A 256 7.34 12.50 -12.69
N GLU A 257 7.96 11.62 -13.49
CA GLU A 257 9.04 10.75 -13.02
C GLU A 257 10.25 11.57 -12.56
N ARG A 258 10.63 12.62 -13.28
CA ARG A 258 11.74 13.50 -12.89
C ARG A 258 11.43 14.30 -11.62
N LYS A 259 10.18 14.74 -11.45
CA LYS A 259 9.69 15.37 -10.21
C LYS A 259 9.78 14.41 -9.03
N GLU A 260 9.30 13.18 -9.19
CA GLU A 260 9.38 12.15 -8.15
C GLU A 260 10.85 11.79 -7.84
N ARG A 261 11.72 11.65 -8.85
CA ARG A 261 13.17 11.45 -8.63
C ARG A 261 13.82 12.63 -7.87
N MET A 262 13.42 13.88 -8.14
CA MET A 262 13.94 15.05 -7.44
C MET A 262 13.46 15.10 -5.99
N LYS A 263 12.19 14.75 -5.74
CA LYS A 263 11.68 14.56 -4.37
C LYS A 263 12.50 13.51 -3.65
N ASP A 264 12.68 12.32 -4.24
CA ASP A 264 13.45 11.22 -3.64
C ASP A 264 14.90 11.64 -3.31
N LYS A 265 15.57 12.38 -4.20
CA LYS A 265 16.93 12.91 -3.95
C LYS A 265 16.99 13.95 -2.84
N ASN A 266 15.90 14.71 -2.65
CA ASN A 266 15.77 15.65 -1.55
C ASN A 266 15.54 14.95 -0.21
N LEU A 267 15.39 13.62 -0.13
CA LEU A 267 15.16 12.94 1.14
C LEU A 267 16.47 12.47 1.80
N LYS A 268 16.58 12.66 3.12
CA LYS A 268 17.59 12.06 4.00
C LYS A 268 16.95 10.86 4.73
N LYS A 269 17.57 9.68 4.65
CA LYS A 269 17.16 8.53 5.47
C LYS A 269 17.48 8.82 6.93
N VAL A 270 16.44 8.81 7.75
CA VAL A 270 16.55 8.86 9.21
C VAL A 270 16.10 7.49 9.73
N GLY A 271 16.83 6.93 10.69
CA GLY A 271 16.44 5.70 11.37
C GLY A 271 15.33 5.97 12.39
N VAL A 272 14.66 4.92 12.86
CA VAL A 272 13.73 5.05 13.98
C VAL A 272 14.51 5.50 15.22
N PRO A 273 14.10 6.55 15.92
CA PRO A 273 14.77 6.96 17.15
C PRO A 273 14.74 5.85 18.22
N LEU A 274 15.79 5.73 19.02
CA LEU A 274 16.05 4.52 19.82
C LEU A 274 15.00 4.27 20.92
N GLU A 275 14.51 5.31 21.59
CA GLU A 275 13.49 5.17 22.63
C GLU A 275 12.17 4.66 22.05
N GLU A 276 11.71 5.28 20.97
CA GLU A 276 10.49 4.93 20.26
C GLU A 276 10.61 3.55 19.60
N LYS A 277 11.81 3.19 19.12
CA LYS A 277 12.09 1.83 18.63
C LYS A 277 11.86 0.80 19.74
N LYS A 278 12.46 0.98 20.92
CA LYS A 278 12.30 0.05 22.06
C LYS A 278 10.85 -0.02 22.53
N TYR A 279 10.17 1.12 22.61
CA TYR A 279 8.76 1.20 22.97
C TYR A 279 7.89 0.39 22.00
N LEU A 280 8.06 0.58 20.69
CA LEU A 280 7.28 -0.13 19.67
C LEU A 280 7.62 -1.63 19.63
N GLN A 281 8.88 -2.00 19.84
CA GLN A 281 9.28 -3.41 19.90
C GLN A 281 8.62 -4.16 21.05
N GLU A 282 8.53 -3.55 22.23
CA GLU A 282 7.78 -4.14 23.35
C GLU A 282 6.28 -4.15 23.05
N TYR A 283 5.73 -3.07 22.51
CA TYR A 283 4.31 -2.97 22.13
C TYR A 283 3.88 -4.06 21.13
N PHE A 284 4.71 -4.37 20.14
CA PHE A 284 4.40 -5.36 19.09
C PHE A 284 4.81 -6.79 19.44
N LYS A 285 5.49 -7.01 20.56
CA LYS A 285 6.15 -8.29 20.88
C LYS A 285 5.21 -9.49 20.81
N GLU A 286 4.07 -9.41 21.50
CA GLU A 286 3.09 -10.51 21.53
C GLU A 286 2.48 -10.76 20.15
N ASP A 287 2.17 -9.70 19.41
CA ASP A 287 1.62 -9.79 18.05
C ASP A 287 2.61 -10.43 17.07
N ILE A 288 3.89 -10.03 17.13
CA ILE A 288 4.97 -10.60 16.30
C ILE A 288 5.16 -12.09 16.61
N LEU A 289 5.16 -12.49 17.89
CA LEU A 289 5.29 -13.89 18.28
C LEU A 289 4.10 -14.73 17.79
N LYS A 290 2.88 -14.18 17.86
CA LYS A 290 1.68 -14.83 17.33
C LYS A 290 1.73 -14.94 15.80
N LEU A 291 2.06 -13.86 15.12
CA LEU A 291 2.17 -13.80 13.66
C LEU A 291 3.22 -14.79 13.14
N SER A 292 4.40 -14.83 13.76
CA SER A 292 5.51 -15.72 13.40
C SER A 292 5.07 -17.19 13.32
N LYS A 293 4.23 -17.63 14.27
CA LYS A 293 3.64 -18.98 14.26
C LYS A 293 2.66 -19.18 13.11
N VAL A 294 1.77 -18.22 12.88
CA VAL A 294 0.72 -18.29 11.84
C VAL A 294 1.33 -18.36 10.44
N VAL A 295 2.33 -17.53 10.16
CA VAL A 295 2.98 -17.45 8.84
C VAL A 295 4.17 -18.41 8.71
N SER A 296 4.43 -19.25 9.73
CA SER A 296 5.53 -20.22 9.77
C SER A 296 6.90 -19.62 9.40
N ARG A 297 7.20 -18.42 9.91
CA ARG A 297 8.44 -17.69 9.64
C ARG A 297 9.04 -17.11 10.90
N ASP A 298 10.36 -17.20 11.06
CA ASP A 298 11.05 -16.49 12.13
C ASP A 298 11.00 -14.97 11.90
N LEU A 299 10.39 -14.25 12.84
CA LEU A 299 10.29 -12.79 12.86
C LEU A 299 11.05 -12.17 14.05
N SER A 300 11.91 -12.95 14.71
CA SER A 300 12.70 -12.51 15.87
C SER A 300 13.59 -11.30 15.56
N ASN A 301 13.97 -11.12 14.29
CA ASN A 301 14.72 -9.96 13.82
C ASN A 301 13.96 -8.62 13.98
N TRP A 302 12.62 -8.64 14.01
CA TRP A 302 11.82 -7.43 14.24
C TRP A 302 11.82 -6.98 15.71
N LEU A 303 12.26 -7.86 16.63
CA LEU A 303 12.38 -7.59 18.07
C LEU A 303 13.79 -7.11 18.48
N LYS A 304 14.71 -6.88 17.53
CA LYS A 304 16.11 -6.47 17.76
C LYS A 304 16.36 -5.00 17.42
#